data_AF-A0A2L2XHS8-F1
#
_entry.id   AF-A0A2L2XHS8-F1
#
_cell.length_a   1.000
_cell.length_b   1.000
_cell.length_c   1.000
_cell.angle_alpha   90.00
_cell.angle_beta   90.00
_cell.angle_gamma   90.00
#
_symmetry.space_group_name_H-M   'P 1'
#
loop_
_entity.id
_entity.type
_entity.pdbx_description
1 polymer ?
#
loop_
_entity_poly.entity_id
_entity_poly.type
_entity_poly.pdbx_seq_one_letter_code
_entity_poly.pdbx_strand_id
1 'polypeptide(L)' 'MIYDTTKLTSQGELALTKDIMDVLKLDQNTGLVIYLEDNQIVLKKVSRASHQNFGKPTCG' A
#
# COMPACT_ATOMS: atom_id res chain seq x y z
N MET A 1 15.85 10.90 0.17
CA MET A 1 15.65 9.48 0.51
C MET A 1 15.41 9.42 2.01
N ILE A 2 14.27 8.91 2.44
CA ILE A 2 13.92 8.82 3.87
C ILE A 2 14.18 7.39 4.31
N TYR A 3 14.88 7.22 5.43
CA TYR A 3 15.18 5.93 6.02
C TYR A 3 14.62 5.90 7.42
N ASP A 4 13.91 4.83 7.74
CA ASP A 4 13.33 4.61 9.05
C ASP A 4 13.43 3.12 9.39
N THR A 5 13.61 2.80 10.67
CA THR A 5 13.68 1.42 11.17
C THR A 5 12.62 1.23 12.23
N THR A 6 11.60 0.44 11.90
CA THR A 6 10.49 0.12 12.80
C THR A 6 10.43 -1.37 13.06
N LYS A 7 10.14 -1.76 14.29
CA LYS A 7 9.88 -3.16 14.65
C LYS A 7 8.49 -3.57 14.17
N LEU A 8 8.40 -4.75 13.58
CA LEU A 8 7.11 -5.37 13.27
C LEU A 8 6.39 -5.77 14.56
N THR A 9 5.05 -5.73 14.53
CA THR A 9 4.24 -6.29 15.61
C THR A 9 4.36 -7.81 15.62
N SER A 10 3.90 -8.45 16.70
CA SER A 10 3.84 -9.92 16.79
C SER A 10 2.92 -10.56 15.74
N GLN A 11 2.04 -9.78 15.11
CA GLN A 11 1.17 -10.19 14.02
C GLN A 11 1.77 -9.89 12.63
N GLY A 12 2.99 -9.37 12.58
CA GLY A 12 3.67 -9.02 11.33
C GLY A 12 3.22 -7.69 10.71
N GLU A 13 2.55 -6.83 11.49
CA GLU A 13 2.10 -5.53 11.02
C GLU A 13 3.25 -4.50 11.10
N LEU A 14 3.28 -3.59 10.13
CA LEU A 14 4.22 -2.46 10.09
C LEU A 14 3.42 -1.16 10.26
N ALA A 15 3.72 -0.41 11.31
CA ALA A 15 3.19 0.95 11.48
C ALA A 15 4.02 1.92 10.64
N LEU A 16 3.38 2.63 9.71
CA LEU A 16 4.03 3.71 8.96
C LEU A 16 4.12 4.96 9.85
N THR A 17 5.29 5.58 9.89
CA THR A 17 5.49 6.82 10.63
C THR A 17 4.81 8.00 9.92
N LYS A 18 4.49 9.03 10.71
CA LYS A 18 3.79 10.22 10.21
C LYS A 18 4.54 10.89 9.05
N ASP A 19 5.87 10.95 9.13
CA ASP A 19 6.70 11.54 8.08
C ASP A 19 6.55 10.79 6.74
N ILE A 20 6.54 9.44 6.77
CA ILE A 20 6.32 8.62 5.58
C ILE A 20 4.91 8.82 5.02
N MET A 21 3.90 8.87 5.91
CA MET A 21 2.52 9.13 5.51
C MET A 21 2.37 10.49 4.84
N ASP A 22 2.98 11.54 5.39
CA ASP A 22 2.91 12.91 4.87
C ASP A 22 3.60 13.04 3.51
N VAL A 23 4.77 12.42 3.34
CA VAL A 23 5.52 12.41 2.08
C VAL A 23 4.79 11.67 0.97
N LEU A 24 4.19 10.52 1.30
CA LEU A 24 3.40 9.72 0.36
C LEU A 24 1.95 10.23 0.21
N LYS A 25 1.58 11.26 0.99
CA LYS A 25 0.22 11.82 1.07
C LYS A 25 -0.82 10.71 1.26
N LEU A 26 -0.58 9.83 2.22
CA LEU A 26 -1.49 8.73 2.56
C LEU A 26 -2.57 9.25 3.50
N ASP A 27 -3.82 8.99 3.15
CA ASP A 27 -4.99 9.23 4.00
C ASP A 27 -5.76 7.93 4.22
N GLN A 28 -6.83 7.99 5.02
CA GLN A 28 -7.67 6.83 5.32
C GLN A 28 -8.39 6.23 4.10
N ASN A 29 -8.43 6.95 2.97
CA ASN A 29 -9.08 6.52 1.74
C ASN A 29 -8.06 6.02 0.71
N THR A 30 -6.77 6.06 1.03
CA THR A 30 -5.72 5.72 0.10
C THR A 30 -5.57 4.20 -0.01
N GLY A 31 -5.78 3.67 -1.22
CA GLY A 31 -5.46 2.29 -1.52
C GLY A 31 -3.95 2.09 -1.63
N LEU A 32 -3.46 0.98 -1.09
CA LEU A 32 -2.08 0.52 -1.24
C LEU A 32 -2.09 -0.86 -1.87
N VAL A 33 -1.13 -1.12 -2.76
CA VAL A 33 -0.83 -2.46 -3.28
C VAL A 33 0.52 -2.88 -2.72
N ILE A 34 0.58 -4.12 -2.25
CA ILE A 34 1.78 -4.74 -1.68
C ILE A 34 2.24 -5.84 -2.63
N TYR A 35 3.52 -5.84 -2.99
CA TYR A 35 4.14 -6.90 -3.79
C TYR A 35 5.59 -7.14 -3.35
N LEU A 36 6.12 -8.29 -3.75
CA LEU A 36 7.51 -8.67 -3.53
C LEU A 36 8.31 -8.38 -4.80
N GLU A 37 9.40 -7.63 -4.65
CA GLU A 37 10.34 -7.30 -5.71
C GLU A 37 11.75 -7.38 -5.13
N ASP A 38 12.65 -8.13 -5.78
CA ASP A 38 14.05 -8.27 -5.36
C ASP A 38 14.27 -8.57 -3.86
N ASN A 39 13.46 -9.49 -3.30
CA ASN A 39 13.43 -9.85 -1.87
C ASN A 39 13.05 -8.70 -0.92
N GLN A 40 12.44 -7.65 -1.44
CA GLN A 40 11.90 -6.53 -0.68
C GLN A 40 10.38 -6.49 -0.78
N ILE A 41 9.74 -6.05 0.30
CA ILE A 41 8.32 -5.73 0.29
C ILE A 41 8.18 -4.29 -0.20
N VAL A 42 7.48 -4.11 -1.32
CA VAL A 42 7.24 -2.79 -1.90
C VAL A 42 5.77 -2.42 -1.71
N LEU A 43 5.54 -1.24 -1.15
CA LEU A 43 4.20 -0.65 -1.02
C LEU A 43 4.05 0.47 -2.06
N LYS A 44 3.04 0.36 -2.93
CA LYS A 44 2.74 1.37 -3.95
C LYS A 44 1.35 1.95 -3.73
N LYS A 45 1.27 3.28 -3.70
CA LYS A 45 0.01 4.01 -3.67
C LYS A 45 -0.77 3.78 -4.97
N VAL A 46 -2.04 3.44 -4.85
CA VAL A 46 -2.97 3.38 -6.00
C VAL A 46 -4.00 4.49 -5.88
N SER A 47 -4.23 5.20 -6.98
CA SER A 47 -5.27 6.22 -7.05
C SER A 47 -6.59 5.57 -7.45
N ARG A 48 -7.70 5.97 -6.81
CA ARG A 48 -9.06 5.45 -7.05
C ARG A 48 -9.56 5.68 -8.49
N ALA A 49 -8.82 6.44 -9.32
CA ALA A 49 -9.13 6.67 -10.73
C ALA A 49 -8.95 5.45 -11.65
N SER A 50 -8.53 4.29 -11.13
CA SER A 50 -8.30 3.08 -11.93
C SER A 50 -9.03 1.85 -11.39
N HIS A 51 -10.20 2.04 -10.75
CA HIS A 51 -11.17 0.96 -10.65
C HIS A 51 -11.78 0.72 -12.04
N GLN A 52 -11.04 0.03 -12.91
CA GLN A 52 -11.68 -0.70 -14.00
C GLN A 52 -12.62 -1.67 -13.28
N ASN A 53 -13.92 -1.42 -13.36
CA ASN A 53 -14.93 -2.34 -12.86
C ASN A 53 -14.56 -3.71 -13.42
N PHE A 54 -14.16 -4.64 -12.56
CA PHE A 54 -14.15 -6.05 -12.89
C PHE A 54 -15.62 -6.41 -13.03
N GLY A 55 -16.18 -6.14 -14.21
CA GLY A 55 -17.53 -6.52 -14.56
C GLY A 55 -17.66 -7.99 -14.25
N LYS A 56 -18.63 -8.35 -13.40
CA LYS A 56 -18.96 -9.76 -13.18
C LYS A 56 -19.11 -10.42 -14.55
N PRO A 57 -18.49 -11.58 -14.80
CA PRO A 57 -18.73 -12.30 -16.03
C PRO A 57 -20.23 -12.62 -16.08
N THR A 58 -20.92 -12.13 -17.10
CA THR A 58 -22.25 -12.60 -17.44
C THR A 58 -22.06 -13.96 -18.09
N CYS A 59 -22.46 -15.03 -17.39
CA CYS A 59 -22.61 -16.35 -18.01
C CYS A 59 -23.67 -16.22 -19.10
N GLY A 60 -23.27 -16.51 -20.34
CA GLY A 60 -24.20 -16.75 -21.46
C GLY A 60 -24.83 -18.14 -21.37
#